data_AF-A0A843CUF4-F1
#
_entry.id   AF-A0A843CUF4-F1
#
_cell.length_a   1.000
_cell.length_b   1.000
_cell.length_c   1.000
_cell.angle_alpha   90.00
_cell.angle_beta   90.00
_cell.angle_gamma   90.00
#
_symmetry.space_group_name_H-M   'P 1'
#
loop_
_entity.id
_entity.type
_entity.pdbx_description
1 polymer ?
#
loop_
_entity_poly.entity_id
_entity_poly.type
_entity_poly.pdbx_seq_one_letter_code
_entity_poly.pdbx_strand_id
1 'polypeptide(L)'
;MNRPADSPAKKRPPLASKSEWSVLVAIGLIVATLFLLELIGVSGQSQAFLVLPRLALLTDPISFSIVIGAFWAFLTLIGYREWKNHRTNLESIPIRIHVNGSRGKTGTCRLIGAALRANGLKVITKTTGKMPTMIDVSGRELQIRESESDGFPEGNIREQKNAVALAAKQGAQALVVECMALTPEVQKVSEEKFIRATVGVITNIRHDHLDVIGPDLVSAARNLCLMIPRNQVVVTCEENLLWKVKQEAEKRGTSVVTADPKSVTDELIDSFPYITFKENVAIALKVSQLLGLDREKSLRGMLQSIPDYGTVRLFNRVGRQGPYVVVSAFGVNDVDSLTTV
;
A
#
# COMPACT_ATOMS: atom_id res chain seq x y z
N MET A 1 -7.64 -31.01 39.90
CA MET A 1 -7.20 -31.72 38.68
C MET A 1 -6.58 -30.71 37.72
N ASN A 2 -5.27 -30.88 37.53
CA ASN A 2 -4.30 -30.25 36.62
C ASN A 2 -4.79 -29.20 35.60
N ARG A 3 -4.30 -27.96 35.77
CA ARG A 3 -4.04 -27.05 34.64
C ARG A 3 -2.94 -27.66 33.75
N PRO A 4 -3.06 -27.65 32.42
CA PRO A 4 -1.92 -27.97 31.57
C PRO A 4 -0.87 -26.87 31.70
N ALA A 5 0.38 -27.30 31.85
CA ALA A 5 1.56 -26.46 31.98
C ALA A 5 1.74 -25.55 30.75
N ASP A 6 2.12 -24.30 31.02
CA ASP A 6 2.54 -23.33 30.02
C ASP A 6 3.63 -23.93 29.13
N SER A 7 3.37 -23.98 27.82
CA SER A 7 4.42 -24.22 26.84
C SER A 7 5.44 -23.08 26.93
N PRO A 8 6.76 -23.35 26.93
CA PRO A 8 7.75 -22.29 26.95
C PRO A 8 7.57 -21.45 25.69
N ALA A 9 7.18 -20.18 25.86
CA ALA A 9 7.17 -19.20 24.80
C ALA A 9 8.52 -19.26 24.09
N LYS A 10 8.53 -19.63 22.80
CA LYS A 10 9.70 -19.45 21.93
C LYS A 10 10.03 -17.97 21.95
N LYS A 11 10.97 -17.56 22.79
CA LYS A 11 11.58 -16.22 22.75
C LYS A 11 12.06 -16.03 21.31
N ARG A 12 11.39 -15.14 20.56
CA ARG A 12 11.94 -14.65 19.29
C ARG A 12 13.33 -14.10 19.59
N PRO A 13 14.35 -14.42 18.78
CA PRO A 13 15.67 -13.83 18.98
C PRO A 13 15.53 -12.30 18.93
N PRO A 14 16.29 -11.55 19.76
CA PRO A 14 16.24 -10.09 19.73
C PRO A 14 16.53 -9.61 18.30
N LEU A 15 15.69 -8.69 17.81
CA LEU A 15 15.95 -7.99 16.56
C LEU A 15 17.26 -7.22 16.74
N ALA A 16 18.25 -7.56 15.91
CA ALA A 16 19.57 -6.95 15.96
C ALA A 16 19.45 -5.43 15.93
N SER A 17 20.12 -4.76 16.87
CA SER A 17 20.17 -3.30 16.91
C SER A 17 20.68 -2.72 15.58
N LYS A 18 20.34 -1.48 15.21
CA LYS A 18 20.81 -0.87 13.95
C LYS A 18 22.34 -0.94 13.78
N SER A 19 23.09 -0.96 14.89
CA SER A 19 24.55 -1.19 14.92
C SER A 19 24.93 -2.62 14.55
N GLU A 20 24.18 -3.63 15.00
CA GLU A 20 24.39 -5.03 14.65
C GLU A 20 24.12 -5.30 13.18
N TRP A 21 23.16 -4.62 12.55
CA TRP A 21 22.95 -4.72 11.10
C TRP A 21 24.13 -4.15 10.30
N SER A 22 24.70 -3.02 10.70
CA SER A 22 25.91 -2.49 10.07
C SER A 22 27.12 -3.40 10.29
N VAL A 23 27.22 -4.08 11.44
CA VAL A 23 28.27 -5.07 11.71
C VAL A 23 28.06 -6.33 10.87
N LEU A 24 26.83 -6.81 10.71
CA LEU A 24 26.50 -7.97 9.87
C LEU A 24 26.70 -7.68 8.38
N VAL A 25 26.42 -6.47 7.91
CA VAL A 25 26.72 -6.03 6.54
C VAL A 25 28.24 -5.88 6.34
N ALA A 26 28.97 -5.35 7.32
CA ALA A 26 30.42 -5.29 7.27
C ALA A 26 31.07 -6.68 7.27
N ILE A 27 30.58 -7.60 8.12
CA ILE A 27 31.00 -9.01 8.13
C ILE A 27 30.62 -9.68 6.80
N GLY A 28 29.44 -9.42 6.25
CA GLY A 28 29.01 -9.93 4.95
C GLY A 28 29.89 -9.42 3.80
N LEU A 29 30.31 -8.16 3.84
CA LEU A 29 31.27 -7.59 2.89
C LEU A 29 32.67 -8.18 3.07
N ILE A 30 33.13 -8.39 4.30
CA ILE A 30 34.42 -9.03 4.59
C ILE A 30 34.41 -10.49 4.13
N VAL A 31 33.34 -11.24 4.41
CA VAL A 31 33.18 -12.63 3.97
C VAL A 31 33.07 -12.70 2.45
N ALA A 32 32.31 -11.82 1.79
CA ALA A 32 32.26 -11.77 0.33
C ALA A 32 33.63 -11.41 -0.28
N THR A 33 34.39 -10.54 0.38
CA THR A 33 35.77 -10.18 -0.02
C THR A 33 36.73 -11.34 0.19
N LEU A 34 36.64 -12.06 1.31
CA LEU A 34 37.44 -13.25 1.61
C LEU A 34 37.08 -14.43 0.68
N PHE A 35 35.81 -14.59 0.33
CA PHE A 35 35.34 -15.60 -0.61
C PHE A 35 35.77 -15.27 -2.05
N LEU A 36 35.80 -13.99 -2.42
CA LEU A 36 36.43 -13.50 -3.65
C LEU A 36 37.94 -13.76 -3.64
N LEU A 37 38.62 -13.60 -2.50
CA LEU A 37 40.05 -13.90 -2.34
C LEU A 37 40.35 -15.42 -2.36
N GLU A 38 39.45 -16.26 -1.83
CA GLU A 38 39.53 -17.73 -1.92
C GLU A 38 39.23 -18.24 -3.33
N LEU A 39 38.28 -17.65 -4.06
CA LEU A 39 38.05 -17.91 -5.49
C LEU A 39 39.25 -17.50 -6.36
N ILE A 40 40.08 -16.58 -5.88
CA ILE A 40 41.35 -16.17 -6.50
C ILE A 40 42.51 -17.11 -6.09
N GLY A 41 42.25 -18.12 -5.25
CA GLY A 41 43.17 -19.22 -5.01
C GLY A 41 44.44 -18.79 -4.29
N VAL A 42 44.32 -18.43 -3.00
CA VAL A 42 45.48 -18.35 -2.11
C VAL A 42 45.46 -19.53 -1.15
N SER A 43 45.83 -20.70 -1.66
CA SER A 43 46.42 -21.75 -0.84
C SER A 43 47.65 -22.30 -1.56
N GLY A 44 48.82 -22.13 -0.94
CA GLY A 44 50.03 -22.85 -1.30
C GLY A 44 50.91 -22.18 -2.36
N GLN A 45 52.04 -21.68 -1.89
CA GLN A 45 53.24 -21.25 -2.62
C GLN A 45 53.47 -21.84 -4.02
N SER A 46 54.02 -20.97 -4.89
CA SER A 46 54.91 -21.22 -6.03
C SER A 46 54.31 -20.86 -7.39
N GLN A 47 54.91 -19.84 -8.04
CA GLN A 47 54.99 -19.74 -9.51
C GLN A 47 53.68 -19.44 -10.28
N ALA A 48 52.82 -18.54 -9.81
CA ALA A 48 51.70 -18.01 -10.61
C ALA A 48 51.61 -16.48 -10.65
N PHE A 49 52.73 -15.77 -10.45
CA PHE A 49 52.81 -14.31 -10.55
C PHE A 49 52.78 -13.77 -12.01
N LEU A 50 52.39 -14.59 -12.99
CA LEU A 50 52.51 -14.27 -14.41
C LEU A 50 51.22 -14.38 -15.24
N VAL A 51 50.07 -14.65 -14.63
CA VAL A 51 48.79 -14.73 -15.35
C VAL A 51 47.69 -14.02 -14.59
N LEU A 52 47.73 -12.68 -14.56
CA LEU A 52 46.58 -11.75 -14.62
C LEU A 52 47.07 -10.32 -14.26
N PRO A 53 47.55 -9.53 -15.24
CA PRO A 53 47.88 -8.12 -15.04
C PRO A 53 46.67 -7.23 -14.64
N ARG A 54 45.46 -7.82 -14.57
CA ARG A 54 44.19 -7.12 -14.37
C ARG A 54 43.75 -6.98 -12.91
N LEU A 55 44.45 -7.60 -11.96
CA LEU A 55 44.12 -7.54 -10.52
C LEU A 55 45.00 -6.57 -9.70
N ALA A 56 46.03 -5.95 -10.31
CA ALA A 56 46.88 -4.96 -9.64
C ALA A 56 46.11 -3.70 -9.17
N LEU A 57 44.97 -3.39 -9.79
CA LEU A 57 44.06 -2.31 -9.39
C LEU A 57 43.41 -2.54 -8.01
N LEU A 58 43.42 -3.78 -7.49
CA LEU A 58 42.83 -4.11 -6.20
C LEU A 58 43.86 -4.24 -5.07
N THR A 59 45.16 -4.21 -5.38
CA THR A 59 46.25 -4.28 -4.38
C THR A 59 46.83 -2.91 -4.03
N ASP A 60 46.71 -1.92 -4.92
CA ASP A 60 47.05 -0.53 -4.64
C ASP A 60 45.89 0.19 -3.92
N PRO A 61 46.07 0.73 -2.70
CA PRO A 61 45.01 1.37 -1.93
C PRO A 61 44.31 2.52 -2.65
N ILE A 62 45.04 3.25 -3.51
CA ILE A 62 44.49 4.36 -4.30
C ILE A 62 43.57 3.80 -5.39
N SER A 63 44.04 2.84 -6.17
CA SER A 63 43.26 2.15 -7.20
C SER A 63 42.01 1.48 -6.63
N PHE A 64 42.12 0.81 -5.48
CA PHE A 64 40.99 0.20 -4.77
C PHE A 64 39.93 1.25 -4.35
N SER A 65 40.37 2.39 -3.82
CA SER A 65 39.48 3.49 -3.43
C SER A 65 38.76 4.11 -4.63
N ILE A 66 39.44 4.23 -5.78
CA ILE A 66 38.83 4.71 -7.04
C ILE A 66 37.75 3.74 -7.51
N VAL A 67 38.00 2.43 -7.47
CA VAL A 67 37.02 1.41 -7.89
C VAL A 67 35.77 1.45 -6.99
N ILE A 68 35.94 1.52 -5.67
CA ILE A 68 34.81 1.66 -4.73
C ILE A 68 34.05 2.96 -4.98
N GLY A 69 34.77 4.08 -5.16
CA GLY A 69 34.15 5.37 -5.46
C GLY A 69 33.34 5.35 -6.75
N ALA A 70 33.88 4.75 -7.82
CA ALA A 70 33.19 4.58 -9.09
C ALA A 70 31.95 3.69 -8.96
N PHE A 71 32.03 2.61 -8.18
CA PHE A 71 30.89 1.73 -7.90
C PHE A 71 29.76 2.46 -7.16
N TRP A 72 30.09 3.21 -6.09
CA TRP A 72 29.09 4.01 -5.37
C TRP A 72 28.50 5.14 -6.22
N ALA A 73 29.31 5.80 -7.05
CA ALA A 73 28.83 6.80 -8.00
C ALA A 73 27.86 6.20 -9.02
N PHE A 74 28.17 5.00 -9.54
CA PHE A 74 27.30 4.27 -10.45
C PHE A 74 25.97 3.88 -9.80
N LEU A 75 25.99 3.30 -8.60
CA LEU A 75 24.76 2.98 -7.86
C LEU A 75 23.91 4.23 -7.56
N THR A 76 24.56 5.34 -7.19
CA THR A 76 23.88 6.62 -6.95
C THR A 76 23.23 7.15 -8.22
N LEU A 77 23.92 7.04 -9.37
CA LEU A 77 23.38 7.45 -10.66
C LEU A 77 22.15 6.62 -11.06
N ILE A 78 22.19 5.29 -10.88
CA ILE A 78 21.03 4.42 -11.13
C ILE A 78 19.87 4.81 -10.20
N GLY A 79 20.13 4.96 -8.90
CA GLY A 79 19.10 5.34 -7.93
C GLY A 79 18.48 6.69 -8.25
N TYR A 80 19.28 7.68 -8.65
CA TYR A 80 18.80 8.99 -9.08
C TYR A 80 17.94 8.91 -10.35
N ARG A 81 18.36 8.13 -11.35
CA ARG A 81 17.58 7.92 -12.57
C ARG A 81 16.22 7.27 -12.27
N GLU A 82 16.21 6.26 -11.41
CA GLU A 82 14.98 5.58 -11.01
C GLU A 82 14.02 6.52 -10.27
N TRP A 83 14.55 7.28 -9.32
CA TRP A 83 13.79 8.30 -8.58
C TRP A 83 13.22 9.35 -9.53
N LYS A 84 14.03 9.85 -10.48
CA LYS A 84 13.60 10.86 -11.46
C LYS A 84 12.51 10.30 -12.38
N ASN A 85 12.67 9.08 -12.89
CA ASN A 85 11.67 8.43 -13.74
C ASN A 85 10.34 8.25 -13.00
N HIS A 86 10.38 7.75 -11.76
CA HIS A 86 9.18 7.63 -10.93
C HIS A 86 8.51 8.99 -10.71
N ARG A 87 9.31 10.03 -10.44
CA ARG A 87 8.82 11.39 -10.23
C ARG A 87 8.13 11.95 -11.48
N THR A 88 8.73 11.78 -12.65
CA THR A 88 8.13 12.18 -13.93
C THR A 88 6.83 11.43 -14.21
N ASN A 89 6.79 10.12 -13.96
CA ASN A 89 5.56 9.33 -14.09
C ASN A 89 4.46 9.85 -13.16
N LEU A 90 4.80 10.11 -11.89
CA LEU A 90 3.86 10.70 -10.92
C LEU A 90 3.29 12.04 -11.37
N GLU A 91 4.15 12.92 -11.87
CA GLU A 91 3.76 14.27 -12.30
C GLU A 91 2.89 14.24 -13.57
N SER A 92 2.97 13.18 -14.37
CA SER A 92 2.10 12.99 -15.54
C SER A 92 0.64 12.63 -15.21
N ILE A 93 0.36 12.19 -13.99
CA ILE A 93 -0.98 11.74 -13.56
C ILE A 93 -1.61 12.86 -12.71
N PRO A 94 -2.53 13.68 -13.23
CA PRO A 94 -2.98 14.88 -12.53
C PRO A 94 -3.81 14.60 -11.27
N ILE A 95 -4.65 13.55 -11.29
CA ILE A 95 -5.50 13.17 -10.15
C ILE A 95 -4.87 11.94 -9.48
N ARG A 96 -4.45 12.08 -8.23
CA ARG A 96 -3.86 10.98 -7.45
C ARG A 96 -4.60 10.87 -6.13
N ILE A 97 -5.30 9.75 -5.95
CA ILE A 97 -6.18 9.51 -4.81
C ILE A 97 -5.58 8.38 -3.99
N HIS A 98 -5.26 8.66 -2.74
CA HIS A 98 -4.68 7.69 -1.83
C HIS A 98 -5.70 7.40 -0.73
N VAL A 99 -6.08 6.12 -0.58
CA VAL A 99 -7.15 5.67 0.33
C VAL A 99 -6.57 4.94 1.53
N ASN A 100 -6.74 5.51 2.73
CA ASN A 100 -6.34 4.94 4.02
C ASN A 100 -7.55 4.68 4.91
N GLY A 101 -7.27 4.03 6.03
CA GLY A 101 -8.20 3.84 7.14
C GLY A 101 -8.08 2.43 7.71
N SER A 102 -8.77 2.16 8.80
CA SER A 102 -8.80 0.83 9.39
C SER A 102 -9.58 -0.12 8.46
N ARG A 103 -10.85 0.21 8.16
CA ARG A 103 -11.75 -0.65 7.37
C ARG A 103 -12.35 0.06 6.16
N GLY A 104 -12.84 -0.71 5.18
CA GLY A 104 -13.52 -0.16 3.99
C GLY A 104 -12.61 0.44 2.92
N LYS A 105 -11.27 0.35 3.07
CA LYS A 105 -10.28 0.89 2.11
C LYS A 105 -10.48 0.34 0.70
N THR A 106 -10.44 -0.99 0.55
CA THR A 106 -10.59 -1.66 -0.74
C THR A 106 -11.92 -1.31 -1.40
N GLY A 107 -13.04 -1.43 -0.68
CA GLY A 107 -14.37 -1.09 -1.20
C GLY A 107 -14.46 0.37 -1.67
N THR A 108 -13.99 1.31 -0.83
CA THR A 108 -13.95 2.74 -1.17
C THR A 108 -13.07 3.02 -2.39
N CYS A 109 -11.89 2.40 -2.47
CA CYS A 109 -10.97 2.54 -3.60
C CYS A 109 -11.62 2.10 -4.92
N ARG A 110 -12.33 0.95 -4.91
CA ARG A 110 -13.06 0.43 -6.08
C ARG A 110 -14.22 1.34 -6.49
N LEU A 111 -15.00 1.81 -5.52
CA LEU A 111 -16.12 2.74 -5.76
C LEU A 111 -15.64 4.06 -6.37
N ILE A 112 -14.59 4.68 -5.82
CA ILE A 112 -13.97 5.89 -6.39
C ILE A 112 -13.50 5.61 -7.82
N GLY A 113 -12.75 4.53 -8.04
CA GLY A 113 -12.29 4.18 -9.37
C GLY A 113 -13.43 4.03 -10.39
N ALA A 114 -14.50 3.34 -9.99
CA ALA A 114 -15.66 3.11 -10.84
C ALA A 114 -16.43 4.40 -11.16
N ALA A 115 -16.61 5.27 -10.16
CA ALA A 115 -17.23 6.56 -10.33
C ALA A 115 -16.47 7.47 -11.31
N LEU A 116 -15.15 7.54 -11.18
CA LEU A 116 -14.31 8.33 -12.08
C LEU A 116 -14.35 7.78 -13.52
N ARG A 117 -14.28 6.44 -13.70
CA ARG A 117 -14.39 5.82 -15.04
C ARG A 117 -15.74 6.08 -15.69
N ALA A 118 -16.84 5.98 -14.95
CA ALA A 118 -18.18 6.26 -15.47
C ALA A 118 -18.37 7.74 -15.88
N ASN A 119 -17.52 8.64 -15.36
CA ASN A 119 -17.43 10.03 -15.81
C ASN A 119 -16.48 10.24 -17.02
N GLY A 120 -15.97 9.16 -17.61
CA GLY A 120 -15.15 9.20 -18.81
C GLY A 120 -13.65 9.41 -18.56
N LEU A 121 -13.18 9.35 -17.31
CA LEU A 121 -11.76 9.46 -17.01
C LEU A 121 -11.04 8.14 -17.30
N LYS A 122 -9.80 8.23 -17.79
CA LYS A 122 -8.86 7.09 -17.80
C LYS A 122 -8.31 6.89 -16.38
N VAL A 123 -8.72 5.81 -15.72
CA VAL A 123 -8.39 5.57 -14.31
C VAL A 123 -7.65 4.25 -14.14
N ILE A 124 -6.53 4.28 -13.44
CA ILE A 124 -5.94 3.09 -12.82
C ILE A 124 -6.43 2.98 -11.38
N THR A 125 -6.86 1.79 -10.96
CA THR A 125 -7.23 1.51 -9.57
C THR A 125 -6.41 0.34 -9.04
N LYS A 126 -5.67 0.54 -7.95
CA LYS A 126 -4.94 -0.52 -7.27
C LYS A 126 -5.57 -0.78 -5.91
N THR A 127 -5.95 -2.03 -5.69
CA THR A 127 -6.42 -2.52 -4.39
C THR A 127 -5.46 -3.56 -3.84
N THR A 128 -5.41 -3.65 -2.52
CA THR A 128 -4.74 -4.74 -1.81
C THR A 128 -5.74 -5.85 -1.52
N GLY A 129 -6.83 -5.55 -0.80
CA GLY A 129 -7.90 -6.51 -0.52
C GLY A 129 -7.42 -7.88 -0.04
N LYS A 130 -8.24 -8.91 -0.28
CA LYS A 130 -7.81 -10.32 -0.14
C LYS A 130 -6.96 -10.81 -1.30
N MET A 131 -7.15 -10.20 -2.46
CA MET A 131 -6.39 -10.49 -3.66
C MET A 131 -5.95 -9.17 -4.26
N PRO A 132 -4.64 -8.83 -4.19
CA PRO A 132 -4.12 -7.63 -4.79
C PRO A 132 -4.49 -7.53 -6.26
N THR A 133 -5.17 -6.44 -6.62
CA THR A 133 -5.79 -6.30 -7.95
C THR A 133 -5.46 -4.93 -8.53
N MET A 134 -5.05 -4.94 -9.79
CA MET A 134 -4.90 -3.76 -10.62
C MET A 134 -6.04 -3.69 -11.62
N ILE A 135 -6.81 -2.61 -11.62
CA ILE A 135 -7.82 -2.32 -12.65
C ILE A 135 -7.23 -1.28 -13.58
N ASP A 136 -7.09 -1.64 -14.86
CA ASP A 136 -6.46 -0.77 -15.86
C ASP A 136 -7.43 0.28 -16.45
N VAL A 137 -6.95 1.14 -17.36
CA VAL A 137 -7.79 2.20 -17.95
C VAL A 137 -8.94 1.67 -18.80
N SER A 138 -8.90 0.40 -19.22
CA SER A 138 -9.99 -0.27 -19.93
C SER A 138 -11.01 -0.91 -18.98
N GLY A 139 -10.77 -0.85 -17.67
CA GLY A 139 -11.59 -1.51 -16.66
C GLY A 139 -11.25 -2.99 -16.48
N ARG A 140 -10.18 -3.49 -17.12
CA ARG A 140 -9.78 -4.89 -16.99
C ARG A 140 -9.08 -5.11 -15.66
N GLU A 141 -9.52 -6.13 -14.93
CA GLU A 141 -8.86 -6.58 -13.70
C GLU A 141 -7.70 -7.51 -14.00
N LEU A 142 -6.54 -7.17 -13.45
CA LEU A 142 -5.33 -7.96 -13.46
C LEU A 142 -4.98 -8.25 -12.01
N GLN A 143 -5.09 -9.51 -11.61
CA GLN A 143 -4.56 -9.95 -10.33
C GLN A 143 -3.05 -9.74 -10.33
N ILE A 144 -2.58 -9.00 -9.34
CA ILE A 144 -1.16 -8.84 -9.10
C ILE A 144 -0.74 -10.16 -8.47
N ARG A 145 -0.12 -11.04 -9.27
CA ARG A 145 0.45 -12.28 -8.73
C ARG A 145 1.43 -11.87 -7.64
N GLU A 146 1.09 -12.21 -6.40
CA GLU A 146 2.07 -12.24 -5.33
C GLU A 146 3.16 -13.16 -5.81
N SER A 147 4.34 -12.60 -6.01
CA SER A 147 5.52 -13.43 -6.12
C SER A 147 5.79 -13.95 -4.71
N GLU A 148 5.07 -14.99 -4.32
CA GLU A 148 5.45 -15.83 -3.17
C GLU A 148 6.90 -16.35 -3.36
N SER A 149 7.38 -16.39 -4.61
CA SER A 149 8.73 -16.80 -4.99
C SER A 149 9.86 -15.86 -4.54
N ASP A 150 9.57 -14.58 -4.23
CA ASP A 150 10.63 -13.59 -3.97
C ASP A 150 10.90 -13.39 -2.46
N GLY A 151 10.12 -14.01 -1.57
CA GLY A 151 10.39 -14.03 -0.12
C GLY A 151 10.26 -12.67 0.61
N PHE A 152 9.73 -11.64 -0.04
CA PHE A 152 9.48 -10.33 0.57
C PHE A 152 8.04 -10.22 1.10
N PRO A 153 7.83 -9.70 2.33
CA PRO A 153 6.52 -9.68 2.96
C PRO A 153 5.48 -8.84 2.19
N GLU A 154 4.22 -9.23 2.37
CA GLU A 154 3.00 -8.52 1.96
C GLU A 154 3.11 -7.02 2.27
N GLY A 155 2.80 -6.13 1.32
CA GLY A 155 2.90 -4.67 1.54
C GLY A 155 3.87 -3.94 0.64
N ASN A 156 4.15 -4.46 -0.55
CA ASN A 156 5.33 -4.03 -1.28
C ASN A 156 5.15 -2.62 -1.88
N ILE A 157 5.99 -1.68 -1.45
CA ILE A 157 6.19 -0.36 -2.09
C ILE A 157 6.38 -0.49 -3.61
N ARG A 158 6.94 -1.62 -4.07
CA ARG A 158 7.08 -1.96 -5.50
C ARG A 158 5.74 -1.98 -6.23
N GLU A 159 4.66 -2.43 -5.60
CA GLU A 159 3.32 -2.42 -6.21
C GLU A 159 2.83 -1.00 -6.44
N GLN A 160 3.04 -0.10 -5.48
CA GLN A 160 2.66 1.32 -5.61
C GLN A 160 3.42 1.99 -6.74
N LYS A 161 4.73 1.71 -6.83
CA LYS A 161 5.57 2.14 -7.95
C LYS A 161 5.08 1.59 -9.30
N ASN A 162 4.73 0.30 -9.35
CA ASN A 162 4.21 -0.34 -10.56
C ASN A 162 2.85 0.26 -10.98
N ALA A 163 1.99 0.60 -10.02
CA ALA A 163 0.71 1.28 -10.28
C ALA A 163 0.94 2.64 -10.96
N VAL A 164 1.87 3.44 -10.45
CA VAL A 164 2.27 4.72 -11.04
C VAL A 164 2.86 4.53 -12.44
N ALA A 165 3.77 3.57 -12.62
CA ALA A 165 4.38 3.31 -13.92
C ALA A 165 3.34 2.87 -14.96
N LEU A 166 2.39 2.03 -14.57
CA LEU A 166 1.29 1.60 -15.43
C LEU A 166 0.37 2.77 -15.79
N ALA A 167 0.01 3.59 -14.81
CA ALA A 167 -0.82 4.77 -15.00
C ALA A 167 -0.19 5.77 -15.99
N ALA A 168 1.10 6.06 -15.83
CA ALA A 168 1.82 6.90 -16.77
C ALA A 168 1.88 6.27 -18.17
N LYS A 169 2.21 4.97 -18.27
CA LYS A 169 2.26 4.24 -19.54
C LYS A 169 0.93 4.24 -20.29
N GLN A 170 -0.19 4.14 -19.59
CA GLN A 170 -1.53 4.13 -20.19
C GLN A 170 -2.15 5.53 -20.34
N GLY A 171 -1.41 6.60 -19.99
CA GLY A 171 -1.91 7.97 -20.06
C GLY A 171 -3.13 8.19 -19.17
N ALA A 172 -3.11 7.62 -17.96
CA ALA A 172 -4.20 7.74 -17.01
C ALA A 172 -4.33 9.18 -16.52
N GLN A 173 -5.57 9.66 -16.45
CA GLN A 173 -5.92 10.96 -15.87
C GLN A 173 -6.05 10.87 -14.35
N ALA A 174 -6.38 9.68 -13.84
CA ALA A 174 -6.47 9.43 -12.41
C ALA A 174 -5.80 8.11 -12.01
N LEU A 175 -5.16 8.13 -10.83
CA LEU A 175 -4.67 6.96 -10.12
C LEU A 175 -5.37 6.91 -8.76
N VAL A 176 -6.02 5.79 -8.46
CA VAL A 176 -6.66 5.51 -7.17
C VAL A 176 -5.93 4.33 -6.53
N VAL A 177 -5.32 4.54 -5.37
CA VAL A 177 -4.50 3.53 -4.72
C VAL A 177 -4.92 3.33 -3.28
N GLU A 178 -5.11 2.08 -2.90
CA GLU A 178 -5.25 1.68 -1.51
C GLU A 178 -3.89 1.72 -0.80
N CYS A 179 -3.87 2.31 0.40
CA CYS A 179 -2.75 2.27 1.30
C CYS A 179 -2.69 0.91 2.00
N MET A 180 -1.52 0.27 1.93
CA MET A 180 -1.20 -0.99 2.59
C MET A 180 -0.12 -0.83 3.68
N ALA A 181 0.33 0.40 3.91
CA ALA A 181 1.43 0.67 4.81
C ALA A 181 0.97 0.59 6.27
N LEU A 182 1.41 -0.45 6.98
CA LEU A 182 1.04 -0.66 8.38
C LEU A 182 1.84 0.25 9.32
N THR A 183 3.16 0.34 9.14
CA THR A 183 4.01 1.11 10.05
C THR A 183 4.03 2.61 9.71
N PRO A 184 4.22 3.49 10.72
CA PRO A 184 4.25 4.94 10.53
C PRO A 184 5.25 5.41 9.46
N GLU A 185 6.44 4.82 9.44
CA GLU A 185 7.51 5.18 8.50
C GLU A 185 7.11 4.87 7.06
N VAL A 186 6.50 3.71 6.84
CA VAL A 186 6.07 3.27 5.51
C VAL A 186 4.88 4.10 5.05
N GLN A 187 3.96 4.49 5.95
CA GLN A 187 2.85 5.38 5.59
C GLN A 187 3.34 6.75 5.10
N LYS A 188 4.28 7.35 5.84
CA LYS A 188 4.88 8.64 5.46
C LYS A 188 5.62 8.54 4.13
N VAL A 189 6.43 7.50 3.93
CA VAL A 189 7.18 7.30 2.68
C VAL A 189 6.24 7.04 1.50
N SER A 190 5.20 6.22 1.69
CA SER A 190 4.18 5.94 0.67
C SER A 190 3.56 7.24 0.15
N GLU A 191 3.14 8.12 1.07
CA GLU A 191 2.55 9.41 0.68
C GLU A 191 3.59 10.38 0.12
N GLU A 192 4.65 10.70 0.87
CA GLU A 192 5.54 11.80 0.52
C GLU A 192 6.45 11.50 -0.69
N LYS A 193 6.67 10.22 -1.01
CA LYS A 193 7.61 9.80 -2.06
C LYS A 193 6.95 9.01 -3.19
N PHE A 194 5.99 8.13 -2.90
CA PHE A 194 5.47 7.21 -3.90
C PHE A 194 4.17 7.64 -4.56
N ILE A 195 3.24 8.24 -3.82
CA ILE A 195 1.90 8.58 -4.34
C ILE A 195 1.70 10.09 -4.50
N ARG A 196 2.08 10.89 -3.49
CA ARG A 196 1.93 12.36 -3.46
C ARG A 196 0.53 12.78 -3.93
N ALA A 197 -0.46 12.33 -3.18
CA ALA A 197 -1.86 12.43 -3.51
C ALA A 197 -2.27 13.90 -3.72
N THR A 198 -3.18 14.12 -4.66
CA THR A 198 -3.93 15.38 -4.76
C THR A 198 -5.20 15.31 -3.90
N VAL A 199 -5.69 14.10 -3.62
CA VAL A 199 -6.82 13.86 -2.72
C VAL A 199 -6.44 12.70 -1.78
N GLY A 200 -6.33 12.99 -0.50
CA GLY A 200 -6.24 11.97 0.54
C GLY A 200 -7.64 11.47 0.91
N VAL A 201 -7.76 10.21 1.30
CA VAL A 201 -9.00 9.65 1.86
C VAL A 201 -8.68 8.89 3.14
N ILE A 202 -9.44 9.16 4.20
CA ILE A 202 -9.44 8.37 5.44
C ILE A 202 -10.84 7.82 5.63
N THR A 203 -11.04 6.51 5.47
CA THR A 203 -12.36 5.89 5.54
C THR A 203 -12.95 5.94 6.96
N ASN A 204 -12.21 5.39 7.92
CA ASN A 204 -12.52 5.36 9.35
C ASN A 204 -11.26 5.03 10.15
N ILE A 205 -11.34 5.22 11.46
CA ILE A 205 -10.29 4.89 12.43
C ILE A 205 -10.91 4.01 13.52
N ARG A 206 -10.55 2.71 13.50
CA ARG A 206 -11.06 1.67 14.41
C ARG A 206 -9.92 0.95 15.13
N HIS A 207 -10.28 0.16 16.15
CA HIS A 207 -9.37 -0.74 16.86
C HIS A 207 -8.95 -1.92 15.97
N ASP A 208 -8.03 -1.66 15.05
CA ASP A 208 -7.53 -2.65 14.09
C ASP A 208 -6.00 -2.57 14.09
N HIS A 209 -5.33 -3.71 14.28
CA HIS A 209 -3.86 -3.79 14.31
C HIS A 209 -3.17 -2.80 15.27
N LEU A 210 -3.73 -2.57 16.47
CA LEU A 210 -3.16 -1.64 17.47
C LEU A 210 -1.71 -2.00 17.86
N ASP A 211 -1.35 -3.28 17.80
CA ASP A 211 0.01 -3.77 18.03
C ASP A 211 1.04 -3.20 17.03
N VAL A 212 0.59 -2.79 15.83
CA VAL A 212 1.44 -2.24 14.77
C VAL A 212 1.19 -0.75 14.51
N ILE A 213 -0.08 -0.32 14.56
CA ILE A 213 -0.51 1.02 14.18
C ILE A 213 -0.49 1.97 15.39
N GLY A 214 -0.50 1.47 16.63
CA GLY A 214 -0.32 2.31 17.82
C GLY A 214 -1.10 1.78 19.03
N PRO A 215 -0.58 1.95 20.25
CA PRO A 215 -1.10 1.30 21.46
C PRO A 215 -2.53 1.72 21.84
N ASP A 216 -3.02 2.83 21.28
CA ASP A 216 -4.34 3.40 21.51
C ASP A 216 -4.90 4.02 20.21
N LEU A 217 -6.22 4.30 20.18
CA LEU A 217 -6.90 4.86 19.02
C LEU A 217 -6.36 6.21 18.56
N VAL A 218 -5.90 7.07 19.48
CA VAL A 218 -5.37 8.41 19.13
C VAL A 218 -4.00 8.27 18.47
N SER A 219 -3.18 7.34 18.96
CA SER A 219 -1.92 6.94 18.32
C SER A 219 -2.17 6.34 16.94
N ALA A 220 -3.16 5.44 16.81
CA ALA A 220 -3.53 4.86 15.54
C ALA A 220 -4.02 5.92 14.54
N ALA A 221 -4.86 6.86 14.99
CA ALA A 221 -5.30 8.00 14.21
C ALA A 221 -4.13 8.84 13.71
N ARG A 222 -3.18 9.17 14.60
CA ARG A 222 -1.99 9.94 14.23
C ARG A 222 -1.18 9.24 13.14
N ASN A 223 -1.03 7.93 13.24
CA ASN A 223 -0.26 7.14 12.27
C ASN A 223 -0.97 7.04 10.93
N LEU A 224 -2.28 6.77 10.90
CA LEU A 224 -3.09 6.84 9.68
C LEU A 224 -3.04 8.23 9.02
N CYS A 225 -3.01 9.29 9.82
CA CYS A 225 -2.90 10.67 9.35
C CYS A 225 -1.51 11.03 8.78
N LEU A 226 -0.49 10.16 8.90
CA LEU A 226 0.79 10.38 8.22
C LEU A 226 0.65 10.37 6.70
N MET A 227 -0.42 9.75 6.19
CA MET A 227 -0.75 9.71 4.77
C MET A 227 -1.52 10.96 4.29
N ILE A 228 -1.93 11.87 5.17
CA ILE A 228 -2.58 13.11 4.73
C ILE A 228 -1.61 13.86 3.77
N PRO A 229 -2.01 14.15 2.52
CA PRO A 229 -1.16 14.88 1.59
C PRO A 229 -0.90 16.29 2.11
N ARG A 230 0.17 16.96 1.66
CA ARG A 230 0.49 18.34 2.05
C ARG A 230 -0.11 19.35 1.07
N ASN A 231 -0.68 20.43 1.58
CA ASN A 231 -1.27 21.53 0.80
C ASN A 231 -2.35 21.05 -0.19
N GLN A 232 -3.17 20.10 0.23
CA GLN A 232 -4.19 19.45 -0.61
C GLN A 232 -5.52 19.33 0.14
N VAL A 233 -6.30 18.30 -0.16
CA VAL A 233 -7.56 17.96 0.52
C VAL A 233 -7.52 16.52 1.04
N VAL A 234 -8.14 16.27 2.18
CA VAL A 234 -8.46 14.94 2.69
C VAL A 234 -9.97 14.78 2.88
N VAL A 235 -10.53 13.69 2.37
CA VAL A 235 -11.95 13.34 2.50
C VAL A 235 -12.12 12.26 3.56
N THR A 236 -13.12 12.38 4.44
CA THR A 236 -13.37 11.37 5.46
C THR A 236 -14.85 11.28 5.87
N CYS A 237 -15.28 10.08 6.27
CA CYS A 237 -16.52 9.85 7.04
C CYS A 237 -16.24 9.63 8.53
N GLU A 238 -15.00 9.81 9.00
CA GLU A 238 -14.66 9.67 10.41
C GLU A 238 -15.32 10.78 11.24
N GLU A 239 -16.11 10.40 12.24
CA GLU A 239 -16.80 11.33 13.14
C GLU A 239 -16.12 11.40 14.51
N ASN A 240 -15.79 10.25 15.11
CA ASN A 240 -15.31 10.15 16.49
C ASN A 240 -13.93 10.81 16.67
N LEU A 241 -13.03 10.58 15.72
CA LEU A 241 -11.67 11.12 15.72
C LEU A 241 -11.47 12.21 14.66
N LEU A 242 -12.56 12.83 14.18
CA LEU A 242 -12.50 13.92 13.21
C LEU A 242 -11.63 15.08 13.68
N TRP A 243 -11.68 15.41 14.98
CA TRP A 243 -10.84 16.45 15.58
C TRP A 243 -9.35 16.16 15.39
N LYS A 244 -8.96 14.88 15.44
CA LYS A 244 -7.57 14.46 15.27
C LYS A 244 -7.15 14.54 13.81
N VAL A 245 -8.02 14.13 12.89
CA VAL A 245 -7.82 14.29 11.45
C VAL A 245 -7.64 15.76 11.09
N LYS A 246 -8.50 16.66 11.61
CA LYS A 246 -8.38 18.12 11.44
C LYS A 246 -7.06 18.66 11.95
N GLN A 247 -6.67 18.29 13.18
CA GLN A 247 -5.38 18.70 13.76
C GLN A 247 -4.18 18.26 12.91
N GLU A 248 -4.18 17.03 12.40
CA GLU A 248 -3.06 16.52 11.60
C GLU A 248 -3.06 17.08 10.16
N ALA A 249 -4.23 17.39 9.60
CA ALA A 249 -4.36 18.05 8.31
C ALA A 249 -3.88 19.50 8.33
N GLU A 250 -4.20 20.24 9.40
CA GLU A 250 -3.74 21.61 9.62
C GLU A 250 -2.21 21.72 9.61
N LYS A 251 -1.52 20.81 10.31
CA LYS A 251 -0.03 20.72 10.30
C LYS A 251 0.57 20.53 8.92
N ARG A 252 -0.23 20.11 7.94
CA ARG A 252 0.18 19.83 6.56
C ARG A 252 -0.37 20.84 5.56
N GLY A 253 -1.07 21.89 6.03
CA GLY A 253 -1.73 22.86 5.17
C GLY A 253 -2.88 22.28 4.35
N THR A 254 -3.47 21.17 4.81
CA THR A 254 -4.46 20.41 4.04
C THR A 254 -5.86 20.62 4.60
N SER A 255 -6.80 20.84 3.68
CA SER A 255 -8.22 21.02 4.01
C SER A 255 -8.88 19.67 4.30
N VAL A 256 -9.80 19.64 5.26
CA VAL A 256 -10.60 18.45 5.58
C VAL A 256 -12.01 18.64 5.04
N VAL A 257 -12.48 17.66 4.27
CA VAL A 257 -13.85 17.59 3.76
C VAL A 257 -14.53 16.35 4.33
N THR A 258 -15.67 16.56 4.98
CA THR A 258 -16.47 15.45 5.53
C THR A 258 -17.48 14.97 4.51
N ALA A 259 -17.61 13.65 4.39
CA ALA A 259 -18.70 13.00 3.68
C ALA A 259 -19.76 12.56 4.71
N ASP A 260 -21.03 12.79 4.41
CA ASP A 260 -22.15 12.46 5.29
C ASP A 260 -22.79 11.14 4.85
N PRO A 261 -22.70 10.06 5.64
CA PRO A 261 -23.34 8.78 5.32
C PRO A 261 -24.86 8.91 5.16
N LYS A 262 -25.50 9.87 5.83
CA LYS A 262 -26.96 10.11 5.75
C LYS A 262 -27.40 10.64 4.38
N SER A 263 -26.46 11.12 3.57
CA SER A 263 -26.73 11.50 2.17
C SER A 263 -26.95 10.29 1.24
N VAL A 264 -26.71 9.08 1.74
CA VAL A 264 -26.93 7.80 1.04
C VAL A 264 -28.12 7.11 1.70
N THR A 265 -29.18 6.89 0.94
CA THR A 265 -30.40 6.24 1.46
C THR A 265 -30.23 4.72 1.54
N ASP A 266 -31.06 4.06 2.34
CA ASP A 266 -31.04 2.60 2.45
C ASP A 266 -31.45 1.94 1.14
N GLU A 267 -32.44 2.50 0.43
CA GLU A 267 -32.86 2.00 -0.88
C GLU A 267 -31.72 2.04 -1.90
N LEU A 268 -30.84 3.05 -1.78
CA LEU A 268 -29.66 3.14 -2.63
C LEU A 268 -28.64 2.05 -2.29
N ILE A 269 -28.42 1.76 -1.01
CA ILE A 269 -27.55 0.66 -0.59
C ILE A 269 -28.09 -0.67 -1.07
N ASP A 270 -29.39 -0.90 -0.94
CA ASP A 270 -30.07 -2.13 -1.38
C ASP A 270 -30.00 -2.35 -2.89
N SER A 271 -29.77 -1.28 -3.67
CA SER A 271 -29.60 -1.38 -5.12
C SER A 271 -28.22 -1.89 -5.56
N PHE A 272 -27.23 -1.96 -4.64
CA PHE A 272 -25.93 -2.55 -4.97
C PHE A 272 -26.03 -4.08 -5.09
N PRO A 273 -25.33 -4.69 -6.06
CA PRO A 273 -25.37 -6.14 -6.26
C PRO A 273 -24.58 -6.94 -5.21
N TYR A 274 -24.06 -6.26 -4.18
CA TYR A 274 -23.26 -6.83 -3.10
C TYR A 274 -23.33 -5.93 -1.86
N ILE A 275 -22.96 -6.47 -0.71
CA ILE A 275 -22.96 -5.74 0.56
C ILE A 275 -21.91 -4.62 0.52
N THR A 276 -22.37 -3.39 0.68
CA THR A 276 -21.56 -2.18 0.80
C THR A 276 -22.06 -1.30 1.94
N PHE A 277 -21.29 -0.27 2.29
CA PHE A 277 -21.57 0.61 3.42
C PHE A 277 -21.82 2.05 2.96
N LYS A 278 -22.74 2.75 3.64
CA LYS A 278 -23.11 4.15 3.35
C LYS A 278 -21.89 5.07 3.36
N GLU A 279 -20.98 4.87 4.30
CA GLU A 279 -19.73 5.62 4.45
C GLU A 279 -18.86 5.52 3.19
N ASN A 280 -18.68 4.30 2.66
CA ASN A 280 -17.85 4.09 1.48
C ASN A 280 -18.45 4.77 0.24
N VAL A 281 -19.78 4.69 0.08
CA VAL A 281 -20.51 5.34 -1.02
C VAL A 281 -20.48 6.86 -0.87
N ALA A 282 -20.72 7.38 0.34
CA ALA A 282 -20.68 8.81 0.65
C ALA A 282 -19.30 9.41 0.36
N ILE A 283 -18.22 8.73 0.75
CA ILE A 283 -16.85 9.15 0.41
C ILE A 283 -16.64 9.18 -1.10
N ALA A 284 -17.03 8.13 -1.82
CA ALA A 284 -16.85 8.07 -3.27
C ALA A 284 -17.62 9.17 -4.01
N LEU A 285 -18.85 9.46 -3.58
CA LEU A 285 -19.65 10.58 -4.09
C LEU A 285 -19.00 11.92 -3.75
N LYS A 286 -18.49 12.10 -2.52
CA LYS A 286 -17.84 13.35 -2.10
C LYS A 286 -16.55 13.61 -2.88
N VAL A 287 -15.73 12.59 -3.12
CA VAL A 287 -14.54 12.68 -3.98
C VAL A 287 -14.93 13.06 -5.41
N SER A 288 -15.97 12.43 -5.96
CA SER A 288 -16.46 12.75 -7.31
C SER A 288 -16.94 14.20 -7.41
N GLN A 289 -17.68 14.67 -6.39
CA GLN A 289 -18.13 16.06 -6.28
C GLN A 289 -16.94 17.04 -6.22
N LEU A 290 -15.92 16.75 -5.42
CA LEU A 290 -14.73 17.61 -5.31
C LEU A 290 -13.95 17.73 -6.63
N LEU A 291 -14.00 16.69 -7.47
CA LEU A 291 -13.40 16.69 -8.79
C LEU A 291 -14.30 17.29 -9.88
N GLY A 292 -15.48 17.82 -9.52
CA GLY A 292 -16.43 18.41 -10.46
C GLY A 292 -17.12 17.39 -11.37
N LEU A 293 -17.22 16.13 -10.94
CA LEU A 293 -17.81 15.04 -11.72
C LEU A 293 -19.33 14.95 -11.52
N ASP A 294 -20.02 14.40 -12.51
CA ASP A 294 -21.47 14.24 -12.48
C ASP A 294 -21.87 13.16 -11.46
N ARG A 295 -22.76 13.52 -10.55
CA ARG A 295 -23.20 12.65 -9.45
C ARG A 295 -23.88 11.38 -9.97
N GLU A 296 -24.75 11.50 -10.96
CA GLU A 296 -25.54 10.37 -11.46
C GLU A 296 -24.68 9.38 -12.26
N LYS A 297 -23.74 9.88 -13.08
CA LYS A 297 -22.72 9.04 -13.71
C LYS A 297 -21.86 8.33 -12.68
N SER A 298 -21.43 9.06 -11.63
CA SER A 298 -20.64 8.50 -10.54
C SER A 298 -21.37 7.34 -9.88
N LEU A 299 -22.65 7.53 -9.55
CA LEU A 299 -23.46 6.53 -8.90
C LEU A 299 -23.72 5.31 -9.79
N ARG A 300 -24.04 5.52 -11.08
CA ARG A 300 -24.17 4.41 -12.04
C ARG A 300 -22.89 3.59 -12.14
N GLY A 301 -21.72 4.23 -12.15
CA GLY A 301 -20.43 3.55 -12.14
C GLY A 301 -20.23 2.70 -10.89
N MET A 302 -20.57 3.23 -9.72
CA MET A 302 -20.50 2.50 -8.45
C MET A 302 -21.40 1.25 -8.45
N LEU A 303 -22.65 1.38 -8.91
CA LEU A 303 -23.61 0.26 -8.97
C LEU A 303 -23.17 -0.86 -9.92
N GLN A 304 -22.44 -0.51 -10.99
CA GLN A 304 -21.88 -1.46 -11.95
C GLN A 304 -20.50 -1.99 -11.54
N SER A 305 -19.96 -1.53 -10.41
CA SER A 305 -18.61 -1.93 -10.01
C SER A 305 -18.57 -3.38 -9.55
N ILE A 306 -17.48 -4.05 -9.88
CA ILE A 306 -17.24 -5.43 -9.43
C ILE A 306 -16.78 -5.37 -7.97
N PRO A 307 -17.37 -6.14 -7.03
CA PRO A 307 -16.90 -6.18 -5.65
C PRO A 307 -15.51 -6.81 -5.52
N ASP A 308 -14.85 -6.56 -4.40
CA ASP A 308 -13.60 -7.26 -4.08
C ASP A 308 -13.84 -8.75 -3.83
N TYR A 309 -12.79 -9.56 -3.97
CA TYR A 309 -12.85 -11.00 -3.68
C TYR A 309 -13.21 -11.29 -2.21
N GLY A 310 -12.83 -10.39 -1.28
CA GLY A 310 -13.14 -10.49 0.14
C GLY A 310 -14.51 -9.96 0.56
N THR A 311 -15.27 -9.32 -0.35
CA THR A 311 -16.60 -8.78 -0.03
C THR A 311 -17.55 -9.89 0.41
N VAL A 312 -18.35 -9.63 1.45
CA VAL A 312 -19.33 -10.59 1.95
C VAL A 312 -20.33 -10.93 0.85
N ARG A 313 -20.51 -12.23 0.58
CA ARG A 313 -21.46 -12.72 -0.44
C ARG A 313 -22.50 -13.64 0.15
N LEU A 314 -23.75 -13.37 -0.19
CA LEU A 314 -24.90 -14.22 0.16
C LEU A 314 -25.24 -15.11 -1.03
N PHE A 315 -25.24 -16.41 -0.79
CA PHE A 315 -25.61 -17.42 -1.78
C PHE A 315 -26.90 -18.08 -1.35
N ASN A 316 -28.01 -17.63 -1.92
CA ASN A 316 -29.31 -18.28 -1.74
C ASN A 316 -29.28 -19.65 -2.44
N ARG A 317 -29.69 -20.69 -1.73
CA ARG A 317 -29.72 -22.08 -2.22
C ARG A 317 -31.02 -22.74 -1.79
N VAL A 318 -31.44 -23.73 -2.54
CA VAL A 318 -32.60 -24.56 -2.21
C VAL A 318 -32.10 -25.98 -1.99
N GLY A 319 -32.26 -26.47 -0.77
CA GLY A 319 -31.91 -27.83 -0.38
C GLY A 319 -33.14 -28.73 -0.32
N ARG A 320 -32.91 -30.02 -0.03
CA ARG A 320 -34.00 -30.99 0.15
C ARG A 320 -34.97 -30.64 1.28
N GLN A 321 -34.54 -29.85 2.27
CA GLN A 321 -35.33 -29.45 3.44
C GLN A 321 -35.86 -28.00 3.35
N GLY A 322 -35.69 -27.32 2.21
CA GLY A 322 -36.12 -25.94 2.02
C GLY A 322 -34.99 -24.97 1.65
N PRO A 323 -35.30 -23.67 1.59
CA PRO A 323 -34.32 -22.63 1.26
C PRO A 323 -33.30 -22.45 2.40
N TYR A 324 -32.04 -22.22 2.04
CA TYR A 324 -30.98 -21.86 2.98
C TYR A 324 -30.05 -20.82 2.33
N VAL A 325 -29.35 -20.07 3.17
CA VAL A 325 -28.40 -19.03 2.73
C VAL A 325 -26.99 -19.44 3.16
N VAL A 326 -26.06 -19.43 2.22
CA VAL A 326 -24.63 -19.56 2.53
C VAL A 326 -24.01 -18.18 2.53
N VAL A 327 -23.42 -17.79 3.66
CA VAL A 327 -22.75 -16.50 3.83
C VAL A 327 -21.25 -16.69 3.71
N SER A 328 -20.65 -16.09 2.69
CA SER A 328 -19.20 -16.03 2.55
C SER A 328 -18.70 -14.75 3.20
N ALA A 329 -18.27 -14.84 4.46
CA ALA A 329 -17.80 -13.71 5.27
C ALA A 329 -16.27 -13.66 5.42
N PHE A 330 -15.53 -14.12 4.40
CA PHE A 330 -14.08 -14.26 4.49
C PHE A 330 -13.35 -12.93 4.78
N GLY A 331 -13.89 -11.77 4.39
CA GLY A 331 -13.32 -10.46 4.67
C GLY A 331 -13.60 -9.88 6.07
N VAL A 332 -14.35 -10.58 6.91
CA VAL A 332 -14.68 -10.14 8.27
C VAL A 332 -13.54 -10.55 9.22
N ASN A 333 -12.64 -9.61 9.52
CA ASN A 333 -11.44 -9.88 10.32
C ASN A 333 -11.46 -9.27 11.74
N ASP A 334 -12.56 -8.66 12.20
CA ASP A 334 -12.69 -8.09 13.54
C ASP A 334 -14.14 -8.10 14.04
N VAL A 335 -14.32 -7.86 15.35
CA VAL A 335 -15.63 -7.90 16.04
C VAL A 335 -16.56 -6.78 15.57
N ASP A 336 -16.06 -5.57 15.34
CA ASP A 336 -16.88 -4.45 14.89
C ASP A 336 -17.40 -4.70 13.46
N SER A 337 -16.62 -5.40 12.64
CA SER A 337 -17.05 -5.87 11.31
C SER A 337 -18.10 -6.99 11.38
N LEU A 338 -18.29 -7.67 12.52
CA LEU A 338 -19.30 -8.72 12.69
C LEU A 338 -20.64 -8.16 13.18
N THR A 339 -20.61 -7.11 14.01
CA THR A 339 -21.80 -6.51 14.63
C THR A 339 -22.50 -5.48 13.76
N THR A 340 -21.86 -5.03 12.68
CA THR A 340 -22.39 -4.02 11.74
C THR A 340 -22.95 -4.62 10.45
N VAL A 341 -22.91 -5.96 10.28
CA VAL A 341 -23.39 -6.67 9.07
C VAL A 341 -24.88 -6.90 9.12
#